data_AF-A0A2V6Z4E8-F1
#
_entry.id   AF-A0A2V6Z4E8-F1
#
_cell.length_a   1.000
_cell.length_b   1.000
_cell.length_c   1.000
_cell.angle_alpha   90.00
_cell.angle_beta   90.00
_cell.angle_gamma   90.00
#
_symmetry.space_group_name_H-M   'P 1'
#
loop_
_entity.id
_entity.type
_entity.pdbx_description
1 polymer ?
#
loop_
_entity_poly.entity_id
_entity_poly.type
_entity_poly.pdbx_seq_one_letter_code
_entity_poly.pdbx_strand_id
1 'polypeptide(L)'
;MHRTAARRMTPRKRRILEVERLPRPIKTISPLPFKGPSLCRPQFGYLSIGVRRRFAILWLFVILGATLIPLEPTGETPRFLCVLCGDGALADGVLNGVLFLPLGAALSIAGWRALRAIALGALLSVSVETAQFAIPGRDPSLSDVLFNTLGVAFGIALARSSFIWWRPRPRAAGALSIMAALGAASLITLTGVLLGPAFPEDLYYGGWTPRFGHLEWYGGRVLQASLDGLEIPSGILANSLRVRQKLLSGAAVHVLAFAGPRPPGLAPLFTIQDGHQREILLLGVDGDDIVLRYRRRAVAWGLIEPEIRARGALHGVAWRDSLSIVVRGADPG
;
A
#
# COMPACT_ATOMS: atom_id res chain seq x y z
N MET A 1 53.25 -36.51 15.16
CA MET A 1 53.89 -37.59 15.95
C MET A 1 54.60 -36.97 17.14
N HIS A 2 54.49 -37.62 18.31
CA HIS A 2 54.96 -37.25 19.68
C HIS A 2 54.19 -36.11 20.41
N ARG A 3 53.26 -36.40 21.34
CA ARG A 3 53.38 -36.93 22.74
C ARG A 3 54.14 -35.93 23.65
N THR A 4 53.74 -35.53 24.86
CA THR A 4 52.78 -36.00 25.89
C THR A 4 52.75 -34.92 26.98
N ALA A 5 51.69 -34.82 27.79
CA ALA A 5 51.80 -34.93 29.27
C ALA A 5 50.47 -34.58 29.96
N ALA A 6 49.83 -35.61 30.52
CA ALA A 6 48.85 -35.49 31.59
C ALA A 6 49.59 -35.31 32.92
N ARG A 7 49.08 -34.47 33.84
CA ARG A 7 49.46 -34.54 35.25
C ARG A 7 48.30 -34.26 36.21
N ARG A 8 47.95 -35.36 36.88
CA ARG A 8 47.24 -35.61 38.14
C ARG A 8 46.85 -34.43 39.03
N MET A 9 45.59 -34.49 39.49
CA MET A 9 45.05 -33.89 40.71
C MET A 9 45.64 -34.51 41.99
N THR A 10 45.86 -33.67 43.01
CA THR A 10 45.83 -34.01 44.45
C THR A 10 45.51 -32.74 45.28
N PRO A 11 45.07 -32.86 46.55
CA PRO A 11 43.91 -32.12 47.03
C PRO A 11 44.16 -31.06 48.12
N ARG A 12 43.18 -30.14 48.22
CA ARG A 12 42.52 -29.63 49.46
C ARG A 12 43.43 -29.19 50.63
N LYS A 13 43.54 -27.87 50.82
CA LYS A 13 43.78 -27.26 52.15
C LYS A 13 42.73 -26.18 52.43
N ARG A 14 41.98 -26.41 53.51
CA ARG A 14 41.04 -25.47 54.14
C ARG A 14 41.77 -24.20 54.54
N ARG A 15 41.13 -23.04 54.38
CA ARG A 15 41.43 -21.85 55.20
C ARG A 15 40.11 -21.27 55.70
N ILE A 16 40.16 -20.90 56.97
CA ILE A 16 39.08 -20.63 57.91
C ILE A 16 38.68 -19.16 57.82
N LEU A 17 37.37 -18.95 58.02
CA LEU A 17 36.62 -17.77 58.45
C LEU A 17 37.39 -16.53 58.90
N GLU A 18 37.05 -15.38 58.31
CA GLU A 18 36.93 -14.12 59.05
C GLU A 18 35.74 -13.34 58.46
N VAL A 19 34.70 -13.16 59.29
CA VAL A 19 33.43 -12.52 58.95
C VAL A 19 33.42 -11.15 59.60
N GLU A 20 33.58 -10.12 58.78
CA GLU A 20 33.55 -8.72 59.19
C GLU A 20 32.09 -8.27 59.37
N ARG A 21 31.72 -7.89 60.59
CA ARG A 21 30.41 -7.31 60.93
C ARG A 21 30.39 -5.82 60.62
N LEU A 22 29.45 -5.38 59.78
CA LEU A 22 29.06 -3.98 59.61
C LEU A 22 27.63 -3.73 60.17
N PRO A 23 27.26 -2.48 60.49
CA PRO A 23 26.44 -2.18 61.66
C PRO A 23 24.98 -1.78 61.35
N ARG A 24 24.12 -2.09 62.34
CA ARG A 24 22.79 -1.54 62.68
C ARG A 24 21.57 -1.88 61.79
N PRO A 25 20.43 -2.24 62.40
CA PRO A 25 19.19 -2.50 61.70
C PRO A 25 18.53 -1.20 61.24
N ILE A 26 18.13 -1.17 59.96
CA ILE A 26 17.27 -0.15 59.38
C ILE A 26 15.90 -0.24 60.07
N LYS A 27 15.42 0.90 60.56
CA LYS A 27 14.07 1.07 61.14
C LYS A 27 13.01 0.53 60.16
N THR A 28 12.17 -0.37 60.65
CA THR A 28 10.93 -0.80 60.00
C THR A 28 10.01 0.40 59.84
N ILE A 29 9.90 0.92 58.61
CA ILE A 29 8.90 1.91 58.25
C ILE A 29 7.59 1.15 58.02
N SER A 30 6.60 1.41 58.86
CA SER A 30 5.23 0.90 58.70
C SER A 30 4.67 1.29 57.33
N PRO A 31 3.98 0.40 56.59
CA PRO A 31 3.36 0.77 55.33
C PRO A 31 2.26 1.79 55.59
N LEU A 32 2.43 3.00 55.07
CA LEU A 32 1.36 3.98 54.93
C LEU A 32 0.19 3.32 54.17
N PRO A 33 -1.07 3.58 54.56
CA PRO A 33 -2.22 3.06 53.83
C PRO A 33 -2.17 3.60 52.41
N PHE A 34 -1.88 2.71 51.45
CA PHE A 34 -1.93 3.00 50.03
C PHE A 34 -3.42 3.23 49.68
N LYS A 35 -3.87 4.48 49.76
CA LYS A 35 -5.10 4.92 49.09
C LYS A 35 -4.89 4.60 47.61
N GLY A 36 -5.51 3.52 47.16
CA GLY A 36 -5.45 3.10 45.77
C GLY A 36 -5.80 4.29 44.87
N PRO A 37 -5.12 4.45 43.72
CA PRO A 37 -5.49 5.49 42.78
C PRO A 37 -6.94 5.21 42.38
N SER A 38 -7.83 6.13 42.77
CA SER A 38 -9.11 6.29 42.13
C SER A 38 -8.86 6.25 40.62
N LEU A 39 -9.60 5.38 39.93
CA LEU A 39 -9.60 5.26 38.47
C LEU A 39 -9.94 6.62 37.85
N CYS A 40 -8.92 7.46 37.68
CA CYS A 40 -9.00 8.68 36.90
C CYS A 40 -9.27 8.23 35.47
N ARG A 41 -10.53 8.35 35.04
CA ARG A 41 -10.89 8.34 33.62
C ARG A 41 -9.92 9.27 32.90
N PRO A 42 -9.32 8.84 31.77
CA PRO A 42 -8.38 9.67 31.03
C PRO A 42 -9.06 10.98 30.64
N GLN A 43 -8.42 12.07 31.01
CA GLN A 43 -8.80 13.45 30.72
C GLN A 43 -8.61 13.77 29.22
N PHE A 44 -9.35 13.12 28.32
CA PHE A 44 -9.69 13.70 27.01
C PHE A 44 -10.77 14.79 27.20
N GLY A 45 -10.62 15.59 28.27
CA GLY A 45 -11.69 16.36 28.92
C GLY A 45 -11.64 17.86 28.65
N TYR A 46 -10.70 18.36 27.85
CA TYR A 46 -10.53 19.81 27.65
C TYR A 46 -10.75 20.31 26.21
N LEU A 47 -11.20 19.45 25.28
CA LEU A 47 -11.87 20.01 24.11
C LEU A 47 -13.29 20.38 24.51
N SER A 48 -13.63 21.67 24.41
CA SER A 48 -15.01 22.11 24.61
C SER A 48 -15.93 21.28 23.69
N ILE A 49 -17.15 21.00 24.15
CA ILE A 49 -18.16 20.27 23.36
C ILE A 49 -18.29 20.88 21.96
N GLY A 50 -18.11 22.20 21.86
CA GLY A 50 -18.05 22.94 20.59
C GLY A 50 -16.94 22.47 19.65
N VAL A 51 -15.70 22.25 20.12
CA VAL A 51 -14.58 21.84 19.25
C VAL A 51 -14.82 20.43 18.68
N ARG A 52 -15.30 19.49 19.51
CA ARG A 52 -15.60 18.11 19.05
C ARG A 52 -16.66 18.08 17.97
N ARG A 53 -17.74 18.83 18.17
CA ARG A 53 -18.82 18.94 17.19
C ARG A 53 -18.36 19.64 15.91
N ARG A 54 -17.58 20.71 16.03
CA ARG A 54 -17.00 21.41 14.86
C ARG A 54 -16.10 20.50 14.04
N PHE A 55 -15.28 19.66 14.68
CA PHE A 55 -14.44 18.70 13.97
C PHE A 55 -15.27 17.65 13.20
N ALA A 56 -16.32 17.09 13.82
CA ALA A 56 -17.18 16.13 13.12
C ALA A 56 -17.91 16.77 11.92
N ILE A 57 -18.37 18.02 12.07
CA ILE A 57 -19.00 18.78 10.98
C ILE A 57 -17.99 19.09 9.87
N LEU A 58 -16.80 19.56 10.22
CA LEU A 58 -15.73 19.81 9.26
C LEU A 58 -15.41 18.54 8.47
N TRP A 59 -15.27 17.41 9.16
CA TRP A 59 -14.93 16.16 8.51
C TRP A 59 -16.06 15.61 7.64
N LEU A 60 -17.33 15.89 8.00
CA LEU A 60 -18.46 15.62 7.12
C LEU A 60 -18.33 16.39 5.80
N PHE A 61 -17.93 17.67 5.84
CA PHE A 61 -17.67 18.43 4.61
C PHE A 61 -16.50 17.86 3.80
N VAL A 62 -15.45 17.37 4.46
CA VAL A 62 -14.33 16.69 3.77
C VAL A 62 -14.82 15.43 3.06
N ILE A 63 -15.63 14.60 3.72
CA ILE A 63 -16.23 13.40 3.12
C ILE A 63 -17.06 13.80 1.89
N LEU A 64 -18.01 14.71 2.04
CA LEU A 64 -18.90 15.13 0.95
C LEU A 64 -18.12 15.75 -0.21
N GLY A 65 -17.10 16.57 0.06
CA GLY A 65 -16.23 17.13 -0.96
C GLY A 65 -15.45 16.04 -1.70
N ALA A 66 -14.83 15.11 -0.98
CA ALA A 66 -14.03 14.05 -1.59
C ALA A 66 -14.87 13.07 -2.43
N THR A 67 -16.13 12.82 -2.06
CA THR A 67 -16.97 11.80 -2.71
C THR A 67 -17.95 12.35 -3.75
N LEU A 68 -18.38 13.60 -3.64
CA LEU A 68 -19.39 14.20 -4.54
C LEU A 68 -18.79 15.13 -5.61
N ILE A 69 -17.47 15.35 -5.62
CA ILE A 69 -16.81 16.04 -6.74
C ILE A 69 -16.78 15.09 -7.95
N PRO A 70 -17.26 15.53 -9.13
CA PRO A 70 -17.17 14.75 -10.37
C PRO A 70 -15.72 14.40 -10.71
N LEU A 71 -15.51 13.21 -11.27
CA LEU A 71 -14.21 12.79 -11.78
C LEU A 71 -14.29 12.58 -13.29
N GLU A 72 -13.13 12.55 -13.93
CA GLU A 72 -13.05 12.10 -15.31
C GLU A 72 -13.44 10.61 -15.37
N PRO A 73 -14.25 10.17 -16.35
CA PRO A 73 -14.67 8.77 -16.44
C PRO A 73 -13.44 7.86 -16.64
N THR A 74 -13.15 7.00 -15.67
CA THR A 74 -12.07 6.02 -15.77
C THR A 74 -12.63 4.65 -16.15
N GLY A 75 -12.67 4.33 -17.45
CA GLY A 75 -12.82 2.96 -17.94
C GLY A 75 -14.08 2.19 -17.51
N GLU A 76 -14.01 0.85 -17.59
CA GLU A 76 -15.16 -0.06 -17.41
C GLU A 76 -15.75 0.02 -15.99
N THR A 77 -17.05 0.29 -15.91
CA THR A 77 -17.80 0.34 -14.64
C THR A 77 -17.90 -1.06 -14.02
N PRO A 78 -17.32 -1.32 -12.84
CA PRO A 78 -17.48 -2.61 -12.17
C PRO A 78 -18.96 -2.84 -11.79
N ARG A 79 -19.39 -4.10 -11.72
CA ARG A 79 -20.76 -4.42 -11.31
C ARG A 79 -20.95 -4.02 -9.84
N PHE A 80 -22.01 -3.25 -9.56
CA PHE A 80 -22.38 -2.73 -8.23
C PHE A 80 -22.28 -3.76 -7.08
N LEU A 81 -22.60 -5.03 -7.34
CA LEU A 81 -22.62 -6.10 -6.34
C LEU A 81 -21.25 -6.75 -6.06
N CYS A 82 -20.19 -6.42 -6.80
CA CYS A 82 -18.89 -6.99 -6.50
C CYS A 82 -18.12 -6.16 -5.47
N VAL A 83 -17.71 -6.81 -4.37
CA VAL A 83 -17.04 -6.16 -3.23
C VAL A 83 -15.54 -5.92 -3.50
N LEU A 84 -14.89 -6.76 -4.31
CA LEU A 84 -13.45 -6.66 -4.62
C LEU A 84 -13.18 -7.08 -6.08
N CYS A 85 -13.97 -6.56 -7.03
CA CYS A 85 -13.72 -6.76 -8.46
C CYS A 85 -13.26 -5.44 -9.08
N GLY A 86 -12.29 -5.54 -9.98
CA GLY A 86 -11.75 -4.39 -10.69
C GLY A 86 -10.33 -4.07 -10.23
N ASP A 87 -9.60 -3.42 -11.12
CA ASP A 87 -8.25 -2.93 -10.83
C ASP A 87 -8.36 -1.80 -9.80
N GLY A 88 -7.49 -1.81 -8.79
CA GLY A 88 -7.50 -0.78 -7.73
C GLY A 88 -8.60 -0.92 -6.65
N ALA A 89 -9.53 -1.88 -6.77
CA ALA A 89 -10.69 -1.99 -5.87
C ALA A 89 -10.34 -2.09 -4.37
N LEU A 90 -9.22 -2.73 -4.01
CA LEU A 90 -8.77 -2.79 -2.61
C LEU A 90 -8.21 -1.44 -2.16
N ALA A 91 -7.46 -0.75 -3.02
CA ALA A 91 -6.92 0.57 -2.71
C ALA A 91 -8.06 1.59 -2.49
N ASP A 92 -9.06 1.58 -3.36
CA ASP A 92 -10.23 2.46 -3.26
C ASP A 92 -11.00 2.20 -1.96
N GLY A 93 -11.27 0.93 -1.65
CA GLY A 93 -11.87 0.53 -0.37
C GLY A 93 -11.07 1.01 0.84
N VAL A 94 -9.74 0.82 0.84
CA VAL A 94 -8.88 1.28 1.94
C VAL A 94 -8.92 2.81 2.09
N LEU A 95 -8.86 3.55 0.97
CA LEU A 95 -8.94 5.02 0.97
C LEU A 95 -10.28 5.50 1.55
N ASN A 96 -11.38 4.87 1.14
CA ASN A 96 -12.72 5.13 1.64
C ASN A 96 -12.84 4.83 3.15
N GLY A 97 -12.32 3.70 3.62
CA GLY A 97 -12.25 3.38 5.04
C GLY A 97 -11.44 4.39 5.86
N VAL A 98 -10.28 4.83 5.34
CA VAL A 98 -9.45 5.86 5.98
C VAL A 98 -10.17 7.21 5.99
N LEU A 99 -10.92 7.56 4.95
CA LEU A 99 -11.70 8.78 4.86
C LEU A 99 -12.82 8.83 5.92
N PHE A 100 -13.48 7.71 6.22
CA PHE A 100 -14.55 7.66 7.23
C PHE A 100 -14.05 7.45 8.68
N LEU A 101 -12.80 7.02 8.87
CA LEU A 101 -12.23 6.76 10.18
C LEU A 101 -12.28 7.97 11.13
N PRO A 102 -11.89 9.20 10.73
CA PRO A 102 -11.94 10.35 11.64
C PRO A 102 -13.36 10.74 12.06
N LEU A 103 -14.38 10.49 11.23
CA LEU A 103 -15.78 10.68 11.60
C LEU A 103 -16.16 9.75 12.76
N GLY A 104 -15.83 8.46 12.67
CA GLY A 104 -16.09 7.49 13.74
C GLY A 104 -15.39 7.85 15.04
N ALA A 105 -14.12 8.28 14.96
CA ALA A 105 -13.37 8.75 16.12
C ALA A 105 -14.04 9.99 16.75
N ALA A 106 -14.41 10.99 15.93
CA ALA A 106 -15.05 12.22 16.39
C ALA A 106 -16.38 11.96 17.11
N LEU A 107 -17.24 11.11 16.53
CA LEU A 107 -18.53 10.74 17.14
C LEU A 107 -18.33 9.99 18.46
N SER A 108 -17.36 9.08 18.53
CA SER A 108 -17.04 8.36 19.76
C SER A 108 -16.54 9.31 20.86
N ILE A 109 -15.65 10.25 20.53
CA ILE A 109 -15.13 11.25 21.48
C ILE A 109 -16.24 12.24 21.91
N ALA A 110 -17.22 12.50 21.03
CA ALA A 110 -18.44 13.26 21.36
C ALA A 110 -19.45 12.48 22.22
N GLY A 111 -19.17 11.22 22.57
CA GLY A 111 -19.98 10.40 23.48
C GLY A 111 -21.09 9.59 22.79
N TRP A 112 -21.08 9.47 21.46
CA TRP A 112 -22.08 8.67 20.76
C TRP A 112 -21.94 7.17 21.08
N ARG A 113 -23.06 6.47 21.15
CA ARG A 113 -23.08 5.00 21.25
C ARG A 113 -22.57 4.41 19.93
N ALA A 114 -21.70 3.41 20.00
CA ALA A 114 -21.04 2.82 18.82
C ALA A 114 -22.04 2.44 17.71
N LEU A 115 -23.11 1.71 18.05
CA LEU A 115 -24.12 1.32 17.07
C LEU A 115 -24.79 2.52 16.38
N ARG A 116 -25.03 3.63 17.10
CA ARG A 116 -25.60 4.85 16.49
C ARG A 116 -24.61 5.54 15.57
N ALA A 117 -23.33 5.59 15.95
CA ALA A 117 -22.29 6.18 15.12
C ALA A 117 -22.04 5.34 13.85
N ILE A 118 -22.00 4.01 13.98
CA ILE A 118 -21.89 3.08 12.84
C ILE A 118 -23.10 3.20 11.92
N ALA A 119 -24.32 3.20 12.47
CA ALA A 119 -25.54 3.36 11.67
C ALA A 119 -25.59 4.71 10.93
N LEU A 120 -25.13 5.80 11.58
CA LEU A 120 -25.00 7.10 10.91
C LEU A 120 -23.98 7.07 9.78
N GLY A 121 -22.82 6.43 10.00
CA GLY A 121 -21.79 6.24 8.98
C GLY A 121 -22.29 5.45 7.78
N ALA A 122 -22.98 4.33 8.03
CA ALA A 122 -23.59 3.51 6.99
C ALA A 122 -24.66 4.28 6.21
N LEU A 123 -25.54 5.01 6.91
CA LEU A 123 -26.57 5.84 6.28
C LEU A 123 -25.97 6.95 5.42
N LEU A 124 -24.92 7.62 5.93
CA LEU A 124 -24.19 8.63 5.17
C LEU A 124 -23.59 8.01 3.90
N SER A 125 -22.93 6.85 4.02
CA SER A 125 -22.34 6.18 2.86
C SER A 125 -23.39 5.79 1.83
N VAL A 126 -24.49 5.15 2.23
CA VAL A 126 -25.60 4.81 1.32
C VAL A 126 -26.16 6.06 0.64
N SER A 127 -26.27 7.18 1.37
CA SER A 127 -26.74 8.44 0.80
C SER A 127 -25.77 9.02 -0.23
N VAL A 128 -24.46 8.90 0.01
CA VAL A 128 -23.41 9.33 -0.94
C VAL A 128 -23.45 8.46 -2.21
N GLU A 129 -23.45 7.13 -2.07
CA GLU A 129 -23.56 6.21 -3.22
C GLU A 129 -24.84 6.48 -4.03
N THR A 130 -25.95 6.75 -3.34
CA THR A 130 -27.22 7.07 -4.00
C THR A 130 -27.13 8.38 -4.78
N ALA A 131 -26.44 9.39 -4.24
CA ALA A 131 -26.22 10.66 -4.93
C ALA A 131 -25.30 10.50 -6.13
N GLN A 132 -24.32 9.61 -6.07
CA GLN A 132 -23.36 9.37 -7.15
C GLN A 132 -23.99 8.78 -8.42
N PHE A 133 -25.18 8.16 -8.36
CA PHE A 133 -25.93 7.80 -9.57
C PHE A 133 -26.22 9.00 -10.49
N ALA A 134 -26.22 10.22 -9.96
CA ALA A 134 -26.44 11.45 -10.71
C ALA A 134 -25.16 12.25 -10.98
N ILE A 135 -23.98 11.73 -10.61
CA ILE A 135 -22.71 12.45 -10.72
C ILE A 135 -21.86 11.80 -11.82
N PRO A 136 -21.56 12.50 -12.93
CA PRO A 136 -20.71 11.97 -13.98
C PRO A 136 -19.33 11.54 -13.48
N GLY A 137 -18.86 10.38 -13.96
CA GLY A 137 -17.56 9.81 -13.61
C GLY A 137 -17.46 9.25 -12.20
N ARG A 138 -18.59 9.04 -11.50
CA ARG A 138 -18.65 8.29 -10.24
C ARG A 138 -19.45 7.01 -10.43
N ASP A 139 -18.93 5.93 -9.88
CA ASP A 139 -19.55 4.61 -9.94
C ASP A 139 -20.01 4.19 -8.53
N PRO A 140 -21.32 4.13 -8.28
CA PRO A 140 -21.83 3.63 -7.01
C PRO A 140 -21.37 2.20 -6.75
N SER A 141 -20.96 1.89 -5.51
CA SER A 141 -20.35 0.62 -5.14
C SER A 141 -20.79 0.14 -3.76
N LEU A 142 -21.20 -1.14 -3.69
CA LEU A 142 -21.45 -1.78 -2.39
C LEU A 142 -20.18 -1.90 -1.55
N SER A 143 -19.02 -2.02 -2.20
CA SER A 143 -17.73 -2.07 -1.52
C SER A 143 -17.50 -0.79 -0.71
N ASP A 144 -17.80 0.36 -1.30
CA ASP A 144 -17.59 1.67 -0.68
C ASP A 144 -18.45 1.82 0.57
N VAL A 145 -19.72 1.39 0.54
CA VAL A 145 -20.58 1.33 1.74
C VAL A 145 -19.95 0.50 2.84
N LEU A 146 -19.40 -0.66 2.49
CA LEU A 146 -18.81 -1.60 3.43
C LEU A 146 -17.54 -1.00 4.06
N PHE A 147 -16.61 -0.50 3.25
CA PHE A 147 -15.36 0.09 3.71
C PHE A 147 -15.56 1.39 4.49
N ASN A 148 -16.46 2.27 4.07
CA ASN A 148 -16.84 3.48 4.80
C ASN A 148 -17.40 3.14 6.19
N THR A 149 -18.29 2.15 6.26
CA THR A 149 -18.87 1.67 7.52
C THR A 149 -17.82 1.05 8.44
N LEU A 150 -16.91 0.24 7.90
CA LEU A 150 -15.77 -0.32 8.62
C LEU A 150 -14.82 0.78 9.12
N GLY A 151 -14.56 1.80 8.30
CA GLY A 151 -13.80 2.99 8.67
C GLY A 151 -14.34 3.66 9.93
N VAL A 152 -15.66 3.90 9.97
CA VAL A 152 -16.34 4.44 11.17
C VAL A 152 -16.15 3.51 12.37
N ALA A 153 -16.34 2.20 12.21
CA ALA A 153 -16.16 1.24 13.29
C ALA A 153 -14.72 1.23 13.83
N PHE A 154 -13.71 1.27 12.96
CA PHE A 154 -12.30 1.36 13.33
C PHE A 154 -11.98 2.69 14.04
N GLY A 155 -12.51 3.81 13.56
CA GLY A 155 -12.35 5.11 14.22
C GLY A 155 -12.90 5.12 15.65
N ILE A 156 -14.07 4.50 15.86
CA ILE A 156 -14.66 4.31 17.20
C ILE A 156 -13.75 3.45 18.08
N ALA A 157 -13.26 2.32 17.55
CA ALA A 157 -12.39 1.41 18.28
C ALA A 157 -11.07 2.10 18.69
N LEU A 158 -10.48 2.88 17.79
CA LEU A 158 -9.25 3.64 18.03
C LEU A 158 -9.48 4.72 19.11
N ALA A 159 -10.56 5.49 19.01
CA ALA A 159 -10.90 6.51 20.00
C ALA A 159 -11.13 5.91 21.41
N ARG A 160 -11.82 4.77 21.50
CA ARG A 160 -12.10 4.09 22.77
C ARG A 160 -10.87 3.42 23.38
N SER A 161 -9.99 2.89 22.54
CA SER A 161 -8.75 2.24 22.99
C SER A 161 -7.61 3.24 23.22
N SER A 162 -7.77 4.51 22.86
CA SER A 162 -6.73 5.57 22.93
C SER A 162 -5.92 5.59 24.25
N PHE A 163 -6.56 5.33 25.38
CA PHE A 163 -5.88 5.29 26.69
C PHE A 163 -4.83 4.19 26.81
N ILE A 164 -5.03 3.06 26.13
CA ILE A 164 -4.11 1.91 26.10
C ILE A 164 -2.84 2.30 25.35
N TRP A 165 -2.98 3.09 24.29
CA TRP A 165 -1.87 3.50 23.41
C TRP A 165 -1.10 4.70 23.95
N TRP A 166 -1.79 5.66 24.59
CA TRP A 166 -1.17 6.91 25.04
C TRP A 166 -0.46 6.80 26.39
N ARG A 167 -0.96 5.95 27.31
CA ARG A 167 -0.35 5.71 28.63
C ARG A 167 -0.44 4.23 29.02
N PRO A 168 0.26 3.33 28.30
CA PRO A 168 0.26 1.91 28.63
C PRO A 168 0.91 1.65 29.99
N ARG A 169 0.41 0.62 30.70
CA ARG A 169 1.11 0.06 31.88
C ARG A 169 2.47 -0.50 31.42
N PRO A 170 3.52 -0.55 32.28
CA PRO A 170 4.86 -0.99 31.86
C PRO A 170 4.91 -2.34 31.11
N ARG A 171 4.14 -3.33 31.57
CA ARG A 171 4.02 -4.64 30.89
C ARG A 171 3.33 -4.55 29.53
N ALA A 172 2.31 -3.70 29.40
CA ALA A 172 1.62 -3.45 28.14
C ALA A 172 2.49 -2.64 27.18
N ALA A 173 3.32 -1.71 27.68
CA ALA A 173 4.22 -0.89 26.87
C ALA A 173 5.26 -1.76 26.14
N GLY A 174 5.83 -2.76 26.83
CA GLY A 174 6.74 -3.74 26.21
C GLY A 174 6.07 -4.52 25.09
N ALA A 175 4.89 -5.08 25.35
CA ALA A 175 4.12 -5.81 24.34
C ALA A 175 3.72 -4.92 23.14
N LEU A 176 3.27 -3.69 23.39
CA LEU A 176 2.93 -2.72 22.34
C LEU A 176 4.15 -2.34 21.50
N SER A 177 5.32 -2.19 22.11
CA SER A 177 6.56 -1.88 21.39
C SER A 177 6.98 -3.03 20.46
N ILE A 178 6.87 -4.28 20.93
CA ILE A 178 7.13 -5.47 20.12
C ILE A 178 6.11 -5.56 18.97
N MET A 179 4.81 -5.38 19.25
CA MET A 179 3.77 -5.38 18.22
C MET A 179 3.99 -4.27 17.19
N ALA A 180 4.39 -3.08 17.62
CA ALA A 180 4.71 -1.98 16.72
C ALA A 180 5.93 -2.30 15.83
N ALA A 181 6.99 -2.86 16.42
CA ALA A 181 8.18 -3.28 15.66
C ALA A 181 7.85 -4.39 14.65
N LEU A 182 7.09 -5.41 15.07
CA LEU A 182 6.62 -6.47 14.19
C LEU A 182 5.70 -5.92 13.10
N GLY A 183 4.80 -5.00 13.44
CA GLY A 183 3.93 -4.32 12.48
C GLY A 183 4.72 -3.55 11.44
N ALA A 184 5.71 -2.76 11.86
CA ALA A 184 6.60 -2.03 10.95
C ALA A 184 7.41 -2.97 10.05
N ALA A 185 8.01 -4.02 10.61
CA ALA A 185 8.76 -5.02 9.84
C ALA A 185 7.85 -5.76 8.85
N SER A 186 6.62 -6.08 9.25
CA SER A 186 5.62 -6.72 8.40
C SER A 186 5.22 -5.80 7.26
N LEU A 187 5.00 -4.50 7.52
CA LEU A 187 4.67 -3.51 6.50
C LEU A 187 5.79 -3.40 5.46
N ILE A 188 7.05 -3.29 5.89
CA ILE A 188 8.20 -3.22 4.99
C ILE A 188 8.32 -4.49 4.15
N THR A 189 8.23 -5.66 4.80
CA THR A 189 8.34 -6.97 4.13
C THR A 189 7.22 -7.17 3.12
N LEU A 190 5.97 -6.91 3.53
CA LEU A 190 4.80 -7.03 2.68
C LEU A 190 4.87 -6.05 1.50
N THR A 191 5.34 -4.83 1.73
CA THR A 191 5.57 -3.86 0.64
C THR A 191 6.59 -4.42 -0.36
N GLY A 192 7.73 -4.94 0.11
CA GLY A 192 8.72 -5.58 -0.77
C GLY A 192 8.14 -6.74 -1.57
N VAL A 193 7.34 -7.60 -0.93
CA VAL A 193 6.65 -8.72 -1.60
C VAL A 193 5.66 -8.22 -2.64
N LEU A 194 4.82 -7.24 -2.30
CA LEU A 194 3.80 -6.68 -3.19
C LEU A 194 4.40 -5.94 -4.39
N LEU A 195 5.56 -5.31 -4.23
CA LEU A 195 6.28 -4.65 -5.31
C LEU A 195 7.02 -5.63 -6.25
N GLY A 196 7.09 -6.92 -5.89
CA GLY A 196 7.66 -7.96 -6.74
C GLY A 196 6.81 -8.25 -7.98
N PRO A 197 7.42 -8.81 -9.04
CA PRO A 197 6.72 -9.13 -10.29
C PRO A 197 5.66 -10.22 -10.09
N ALA A 198 4.58 -10.14 -10.88
CA ALA A 198 3.49 -11.12 -10.93
C ALA A 198 3.19 -11.54 -12.37
N PHE A 199 4.11 -12.29 -12.97
CA PHE A 199 3.99 -12.76 -14.34
C PHE A 199 3.38 -14.19 -14.36
N PRO A 200 2.16 -14.37 -14.88
CA PRO A 200 1.48 -15.67 -14.88
C PRO A 200 2.16 -16.66 -15.83
N GLU A 201 2.00 -17.95 -15.57
CA GLU A 201 2.44 -19.02 -16.47
C GLU A 201 1.36 -19.27 -17.52
N ASP A 202 1.34 -18.43 -18.55
CA ASP A 202 0.30 -18.37 -19.58
C ASP A 202 0.93 -18.05 -20.95
N LEU A 203 0.11 -18.08 -22.01
CA LEU A 203 0.44 -17.57 -23.34
C LEU A 203 0.61 -16.05 -23.30
N TYR A 204 1.71 -15.55 -23.84
CA TYR A 204 2.01 -14.14 -23.91
C TYR A 204 1.81 -13.61 -25.32
N TYR A 205 1.45 -12.33 -25.42
CA TYR A 205 1.23 -11.60 -26.65
C TYR A 205 2.10 -10.35 -26.66
N GLY A 206 2.83 -10.12 -27.75
CA GLY A 206 3.53 -8.86 -27.99
C GLY A 206 2.61 -7.88 -28.72
N GLY A 207 2.58 -6.63 -28.27
CA GLY A 207 1.84 -5.54 -28.92
C GLY A 207 2.79 -4.49 -29.44
N TRP A 208 2.76 -4.22 -30.75
CA TRP A 208 3.52 -3.13 -31.37
C TRP A 208 2.56 -2.00 -31.72
N THR A 209 2.77 -0.83 -31.11
CA THR A 209 1.87 0.34 -31.27
C THR A 209 0.37 -0.03 -31.16
N PRO A 210 -0.04 -0.82 -30.15
CA PRO A 210 -1.40 -1.33 -30.08
C PRO A 210 -2.41 -0.20 -29.87
N ARG A 211 -3.68 -0.47 -30.19
CA ARG A 211 -4.80 0.44 -29.93
C ARG A 211 -5.64 -0.14 -28.80
N PHE A 212 -5.63 0.52 -27.65
CA PHE A 212 -6.53 0.19 -26.55
C PHE A 212 -7.57 1.30 -26.42
N GLY A 213 -8.84 0.93 -26.25
CA GLY A 213 -9.94 1.91 -26.22
C GLY A 213 -9.88 2.93 -25.07
N HIS A 214 -9.07 2.66 -24.04
CA HIS A 214 -8.90 3.50 -22.85
C HIS A 214 -7.57 4.27 -22.83
N LEU A 215 -6.74 4.16 -23.88
CA LEU A 215 -5.46 4.85 -24.00
C LEU A 215 -5.38 5.57 -25.35
N GLU A 216 -4.50 6.57 -25.42
CA GLU A 216 -4.22 7.26 -26.68
C GLU A 216 -3.48 6.34 -27.66
N TRP A 217 -3.55 6.65 -28.95
CA TRP A 217 -2.84 5.88 -29.96
C TRP A 217 -1.47 6.48 -30.29
N TYR A 218 -0.42 5.65 -30.27
CA TYR A 218 0.91 6.08 -30.67
C TYR A 218 1.02 6.14 -32.21
N GLY A 219 1.08 7.35 -32.76
CA GLY A 219 1.12 7.58 -34.21
C GLY A 219 2.48 7.31 -34.89
N GLY A 220 3.46 6.76 -34.17
CA GLY A 220 4.73 6.28 -34.72
C GLY A 220 4.65 4.80 -35.10
N ARG A 221 5.80 4.15 -35.25
CA ARG A 221 5.86 2.71 -35.59
C ARG A 221 7.03 2.01 -34.92
N VAL A 222 6.77 0.88 -34.27
CA VAL A 222 7.83 -0.03 -33.80
C VAL A 222 8.41 -0.81 -34.98
N LEU A 223 9.73 -0.84 -35.05
CA LEU A 223 10.51 -1.57 -36.05
C LEU A 223 11.02 -2.89 -35.49
N GLN A 224 11.47 -2.88 -34.23
CA GLN A 224 12.00 -4.05 -33.54
C GLN A 224 11.75 -3.94 -32.04
N ALA A 225 11.45 -5.05 -31.39
CA ALA A 225 11.40 -5.16 -29.94
C ALA A 225 12.09 -6.45 -29.50
N SER A 226 12.87 -6.40 -28.42
CA SER A 226 13.55 -7.57 -27.87
C SER A 226 13.76 -7.50 -26.35
N LEU A 227 13.94 -8.66 -25.73
CA LEU A 227 14.33 -8.84 -24.32
C LEU A 227 15.71 -9.51 -24.26
N ASP A 228 16.77 -8.75 -23.94
CA ASP A 228 18.17 -9.22 -24.05
C ASP A 228 18.46 -9.95 -25.38
N GLY A 229 18.01 -9.38 -26.50
CA GLY A 229 18.18 -9.97 -27.83
C GLY A 229 17.21 -11.09 -28.19
N LEU A 230 16.34 -11.54 -27.27
CA LEU A 230 15.20 -12.38 -27.63
C LEU A 230 14.13 -11.51 -28.31
N GLU A 231 13.95 -11.68 -29.61
CA GLU A 231 12.95 -10.90 -30.36
C GLU A 231 11.53 -11.15 -29.86
N ILE A 232 10.77 -10.07 -29.72
CA ILE A 232 9.36 -10.08 -29.31
C ILE A 232 8.53 -9.58 -30.49
N PRO A 233 8.00 -10.50 -31.32
CA PRO A 233 7.14 -10.11 -32.44
C PRO A 233 5.80 -9.57 -31.95
N SER A 234 5.08 -8.87 -32.82
CA SER A 234 3.67 -8.55 -32.59
C SER A 234 2.81 -9.82 -32.75
N GLY A 235 1.89 -10.07 -31.83
CA GLY A 235 1.02 -11.25 -31.80
C GLY A 235 1.46 -12.30 -30.78
N ILE A 236 1.11 -13.57 -31.02
CA ILE A 236 1.37 -14.68 -30.09
C ILE A 236 2.88 -14.92 -29.95
N LEU A 237 3.37 -15.03 -28.72
CA LEU A 237 4.76 -15.35 -28.41
C LEU A 237 4.93 -16.86 -28.24
N ALA A 238 5.50 -17.51 -29.25
CA ALA A 238 5.70 -18.98 -29.28
C ALA A 238 6.44 -19.51 -28.04
N ASN A 239 7.38 -18.73 -27.49
CA ASN A 239 8.21 -19.12 -26.34
C ASN A 239 7.87 -18.33 -25.08
N SER A 240 6.58 -18.26 -24.71
CA SER A 240 6.08 -17.48 -23.57
C SER A 240 6.81 -17.79 -22.25
N LEU A 241 7.17 -19.06 -22.00
CA LEU A 241 7.96 -19.45 -20.82
C LEU A 241 9.34 -18.79 -20.78
N ARG A 242 10.04 -18.72 -21.92
CA ARG A 242 11.37 -18.10 -22.03
C ARG A 242 11.28 -16.59 -21.89
N VAL A 243 10.25 -15.97 -22.47
CA VAL A 243 9.95 -14.54 -22.30
C VAL A 243 9.71 -14.22 -20.83
N ARG A 244 8.88 -15.02 -20.15
CA ARG A 244 8.63 -14.89 -18.70
C ARG A 244 9.92 -15.00 -17.88
N GLN A 245 10.76 -16.00 -18.15
CA GLN A 245 12.04 -16.16 -17.44
C GLN A 245 12.95 -14.95 -17.63
N LYS A 246 13.02 -14.39 -18.84
CA LYS A 246 13.75 -13.16 -19.14
C LYS A 246 13.20 -11.95 -18.36
N LEU A 247 11.88 -11.77 -18.32
CA LEU A 247 11.27 -10.70 -17.53
C LEU A 247 11.55 -10.86 -16.03
N LEU A 248 11.47 -12.08 -15.50
CA LEU A 248 11.78 -12.39 -14.10
C LEU A 248 13.26 -12.15 -13.75
N SER A 249 14.18 -12.34 -14.69
CA SER A 249 15.61 -12.06 -14.50
C SER A 249 15.96 -10.59 -14.68
N GLY A 250 14.99 -9.70 -14.95
CA GLY A 250 15.24 -8.28 -15.19
C GLY A 250 15.89 -7.98 -16.54
N ALA A 251 15.63 -8.81 -17.55
CA ALA A 251 16.15 -8.62 -18.91
C ALA A 251 15.87 -7.20 -19.44
N ALA A 252 16.84 -6.65 -20.16
CA ALA A 252 16.71 -5.34 -20.76
C ALA A 252 15.68 -5.38 -21.90
N VAL A 253 14.74 -4.43 -21.87
CA VAL A 253 13.78 -4.22 -22.95
C VAL A 253 14.41 -3.26 -23.94
N HIS A 254 14.56 -3.69 -25.18
CA HIS A 254 15.07 -2.88 -26.28
C HIS A 254 13.95 -2.68 -27.29
N VAL A 255 13.62 -1.43 -27.60
CA VAL A 255 12.65 -1.09 -28.63
C VAL A 255 13.24 -0.06 -29.60
N LEU A 256 13.23 -0.43 -30.88
CA LEU A 256 13.56 0.45 -31.98
C LEU A 256 12.26 0.88 -32.67
N ALA A 257 12.05 2.18 -32.83
CA ALA A 257 10.82 2.74 -33.39
C ALA A 257 11.10 4.02 -34.18
N PHE A 258 10.10 4.46 -34.95
CA PHE A 258 10.01 5.84 -35.42
C PHE A 258 9.11 6.65 -34.48
N ALA A 259 9.55 7.87 -34.19
CA ALA A 259 8.79 8.86 -33.43
C ALA A 259 7.47 9.19 -34.16
N GLY A 260 6.36 9.16 -33.42
CA GLY A 260 5.06 9.66 -33.86
C GLY A 260 4.87 11.15 -33.57
N PRO A 261 3.72 11.74 -33.93
CA PRO A 261 3.28 13.00 -33.34
C PRO A 261 3.15 12.86 -31.81
N ARG A 262 3.34 13.96 -31.08
CA ARG A 262 3.21 14.01 -29.63
C ARG A 262 1.79 13.61 -29.20
N PRO A 263 1.61 12.54 -28.41
CA PRO A 263 0.28 12.13 -27.97
C PRO A 263 -0.24 13.07 -26.86
N PRO A 264 -1.56 13.31 -26.78
CA PRO A 264 -2.16 14.16 -25.74
C PRO A 264 -2.25 13.48 -24.36
N GLY A 265 -2.00 12.17 -24.30
CA GLY A 265 -1.97 11.36 -23.08
C GLY A 265 -1.14 10.09 -23.30
N LEU A 266 -1.22 9.15 -22.37
CA LEU A 266 -0.46 7.91 -22.43
C LEU A 266 -0.83 7.06 -23.66
N ALA A 267 0.14 6.87 -24.54
CA ALA A 267 0.05 6.07 -25.75
C ALA A 267 1.03 4.89 -25.70
N PRO A 268 0.56 3.63 -25.82
CA PRO A 268 1.42 2.46 -25.75
C PRO A 268 2.29 2.35 -27.01
N LEU A 269 3.59 2.29 -26.81
CA LEU A 269 4.58 2.09 -27.88
C LEU A 269 4.83 0.59 -28.07
N PHE A 270 5.04 -0.14 -26.96
CA PHE A 270 5.26 -1.58 -26.92
C PHE A 270 4.62 -2.20 -25.69
N THR A 271 3.97 -3.35 -25.83
CA THR A 271 3.38 -4.08 -24.71
C THR A 271 3.67 -5.59 -24.75
N ILE A 272 3.60 -6.22 -23.57
CA ILE A 272 3.47 -7.66 -23.42
C ILE A 272 2.23 -7.92 -22.58
N GLN A 273 1.37 -8.84 -23.00
CA GLN A 273 0.11 -9.19 -22.32
C GLN A 273 0.01 -10.69 -22.09
N ASP A 274 -0.80 -11.11 -21.10
CA ASP A 274 -1.13 -12.53 -20.86
C ASP A 274 -2.30 -13.04 -21.73
N GLY A 275 -2.67 -14.32 -21.58
CA GLY A 275 -3.73 -14.96 -22.35
C GLY A 275 -5.12 -14.39 -22.08
N HIS A 276 -5.26 -13.63 -20.99
CA HIS A 276 -6.46 -12.89 -20.63
C HIS A 276 -6.41 -11.42 -21.05
N GLN A 277 -5.47 -11.04 -21.93
CA GLN A 277 -5.26 -9.66 -22.40
C GLN A 277 -4.90 -8.67 -21.28
N ARG A 278 -4.41 -9.17 -20.14
CA ARG A 278 -3.96 -8.31 -19.04
C ARG A 278 -2.52 -7.90 -19.27
N GLU A 279 -2.23 -6.63 -19.01
CA GLU A 279 -0.90 -6.05 -19.15
C GLU A 279 0.11 -6.78 -18.25
N ILE A 280 1.24 -7.21 -18.84
CA ILE A 280 2.42 -7.70 -18.13
C ILE A 280 3.48 -6.60 -18.10
N LEU A 281 3.65 -5.92 -19.24
CA LEU A 281 4.57 -4.82 -19.43
C LEU A 281 3.98 -3.84 -20.44
N LEU A 282 4.08 -2.54 -20.16
CA LEU A 282 3.83 -1.47 -21.11
C LEU A 282 5.00 -0.49 -21.09
N LEU A 283 5.51 -0.22 -22.28
CA LEU A 283 6.38 0.90 -22.58
C LEU A 283 5.57 1.87 -23.43
N GLY A 284 5.32 3.06 -22.91
CA GLY A 284 4.47 4.07 -23.53
C GLY A 284 5.12 5.44 -23.56
N VAL A 285 4.48 6.33 -24.32
CA VAL A 285 4.82 7.74 -24.44
C VAL A 285 3.66 8.56 -23.90
N ASP A 286 3.93 9.54 -23.05
CA ASP A 286 2.93 10.47 -22.53
C ASP A 286 3.48 11.90 -22.62
N GLY A 287 3.03 12.63 -23.64
CA GLY A 287 3.67 13.88 -24.04
C GLY A 287 5.13 13.68 -24.44
N ASP A 288 6.06 14.25 -23.65
CA ASP A 288 7.52 14.12 -23.85
C ASP A 288 8.15 13.06 -22.92
N ASP A 289 7.33 12.36 -22.13
CA ASP A 289 7.80 11.39 -21.14
C ASP A 289 7.78 9.97 -21.71
N ILE A 290 8.71 9.14 -21.24
CA ILE A 290 8.63 7.69 -21.40
C ILE A 290 8.06 7.09 -20.11
N VAL A 291 7.03 6.27 -20.26
CA VAL A 291 6.33 5.60 -19.17
C VAL A 291 6.57 4.10 -19.27
N LEU A 292 6.92 3.49 -18.15
CA LEU A 292 7.06 2.04 -18.00
C LEU A 292 6.09 1.57 -16.91
N ARG A 293 5.24 0.63 -17.26
CA ARG A 293 4.41 -0.15 -16.33
C ARG A 293 4.80 -1.62 -16.42
N TYR A 294 4.73 -2.29 -15.28
CA TYR A 294 4.97 -3.72 -15.20
C TYR A 294 4.12 -4.32 -14.11
N ARG A 295 3.59 -5.51 -14.40
CA ARG A 295 2.65 -6.17 -13.51
C ARG A 295 3.32 -6.62 -12.22
N ARG A 296 2.87 -6.07 -11.11
CA ARG A 296 3.30 -6.43 -9.75
C ARG A 296 2.26 -7.25 -9.02
N ARG A 297 2.68 -7.91 -7.94
CA ARG A 297 1.75 -8.63 -7.03
C ARG A 297 0.71 -7.70 -6.41
N ALA A 298 1.07 -6.43 -6.20
CA ALA A 298 0.16 -5.37 -5.76
C ALA A 298 -1.09 -5.28 -6.65
N VAL A 299 -0.92 -5.24 -7.97
CA VAL A 299 -2.03 -5.17 -8.94
C VAL A 299 -2.88 -6.43 -8.88
N ALA A 300 -2.25 -7.60 -8.75
CA ALA A 300 -2.98 -8.86 -8.57
C ALA A 300 -3.80 -8.92 -7.28
N TRP A 301 -3.51 -8.04 -6.30
CA TRP A 301 -4.26 -7.89 -5.05
C TRP A 301 -5.24 -6.72 -5.09
N GLY A 302 -5.43 -6.07 -6.24
CA GLY A 302 -6.32 -4.93 -6.39
C GLY A 302 -5.78 -3.62 -5.82
N LEU A 303 -4.46 -3.49 -5.69
CA LEU A 303 -3.80 -2.20 -5.38
C LEU A 303 -3.45 -1.47 -6.67
N ILE A 304 -3.24 -0.14 -6.56
CA ILE A 304 -2.87 0.72 -7.69
C ILE A 304 -1.55 0.28 -8.31
N GLU A 305 -1.50 0.26 -9.64
CA GLU A 305 -0.29 -0.03 -10.40
C GLU A 305 0.70 1.14 -10.32
N PRO A 306 1.91 0.94 -9.81
CA PRO A 306 2.92 1.99 -9.80
C PRO A 306 3.56 2.15 -11.19
N GLU A 307 3.59 3.39 -11.68
CA GLU A 307 4.25 3.77 -12.93
C GLU A 307 5.68 4.26 -12.68
N ILE A 308 6.59 3.92 -13.60
CA ILE A 308 7.92 4.53 -13.66
C ILE A 308 7.94 5.48 -14.85
N ARG A 309 8.38 6.72 -14.63
CA ARG A 309 8.34 7.78 -15.64
C ARG A 309 9.71 8.44 -15.78
N ALA A 310 10.26 8.39 -16.99
CA ALA A 310 11.43 9.17 -17.38
C ALA A 310 10.93 10.48 -18.01
N ARG A 311 10.95 11.55 -17.21
CA ARG A 311 10.39 12.85 -17.60
C ARG A 311 11.23 13.54 -18.67
N GLY A 312 10.58 14.07 -19.70
CA GLY A 312 11.22 14.81 -20.80
C GLY A 312 12.19 13.97 -21.64
N ALA A 313 12.12 12.65 -21.56
CA ALA A 313 13.03 11.74 -22.26
C ALA A 313 12.93 11.85 -23.79
N LEU A 314 11.82 12.36 -24.32
CA LEU A 314 11.62 12.63 -25.74
C LEU A 314 11.68 14.12 -26.09
N HIS A 315 12.13 14.98 -25.18
CA HIS A 315 12.24 16.41 -25.47
C HIS A 315 13.21 16.65 -26.63
N GLY A 316 12.74 17.34 -27.66
CA GLY A 316 13.53 17.62 -28.88
C GLY A 316 13.54 16.50 -29.92
N VAL A 317 12.84 15.38 -29.68
CA VAL A 317 12.60 14.36 -30.70
C VAL A 317 11.54 14.88 -31.68
N ALA A 318 11.88 14.95 -32.96
CA ALA A 318 10.97 15.34 -34.01
C ALA A 318 10.18 14.14 -34.57
N TRP A 319 9.05 14.43 -35.22
CA TRP A 319 8.27 13.41 -35.91
C TRP A 319 9.13 12.70 -36.96
N ARG A 320 9.06 11.36 -37.01
CA ARG A 320 9.82 10.45 -37.88
C ARG A 320 11.30 10.26 -37.52
N ASP A 321 11.78 10.85 -36.43
CA ASP A 321 13.10 10.52 -35.92
C ASP A 321 13.19 9.05 -35.49
N SER A 322 14.37 8.46 -35.63
CA SER A 322 14.64 7.12 -35.11
C SER A 322 14.78 7.15 -33.60
N LEU A 323 14.01 6.32 -32.92
CA LEU A 323 14.01 6.13 -31.47
C LEU A 323 14.59 4.78 -31.10
N SER A 324 15.61 4.78 -30.23
CA SER A 324 16.11 3.58 -29.58
C SER A 324 15.91 3.72 -28.08
N ILE A 325 14.98 2.95 -27.53
CA ILE A 325 14.65 2.96 -26.11
C ILE A 325 15.17 1.68 -25.49
N VAL A 326 15.98 1.83 -24.43
CA VAL A 326 16.52 0.71 -23.67
C VAL A 326 16.14 0.89 -22.21
N VAL A 327 15.36 -0.04 -21.69
CA VAL A 327 14.96 -0.10 -20.29
C VAL A 327 15.72 -1.25 -19.63
N ARG A 328 16.50 -0.96 -18.59
CA ARG A 328 17.24 -1.96 -17.82
C ARG A 328 16.74 -1.98 -16.39
N GLY A 329 16.64 -3.17 -15.80
CA GLY A 329 16.52 -3.29 -14.35
C GLY A 329 17.76 -2.69 -13.69
N ALA A 330 17.59 -2.06 -12.53
CA ALA A 330 18.74 -1.73 -11.71
C ALA A 330 19.40 -3.05 -11.28
N ASP A 331 20.72 -3.19 -11.51
CA ASP A 331 21.46 -4.34 -11.01
C ASP A 331 21.24 -4.44 -9.50
N PRO A 332 20.99 -5.65 -8.95
CA PRO A 332 21.01 -5.85 -7.51
C PRO A 332 22.45 -5.68 -7.05
N GLY A 333 22.84 -4.44 -6.74
CA GLY A 333 24.08 -4.11 -6.06
C GLY A 333 24.10 -4.64 -4.62
#